data_AF-A8V358-F1
#
_entry.id   AF-A8V358-F1
#
_cell.length_a   1.000
_cell.length_b   1.000
_cell.length_c   1.000
_cell.angle_alpha   90.00
_cell.angle_beta   90.00
_cell.angle_gamma   90.00
#
_symmetry.space_group_name_H-M   'P 1'
#
loop_
_entity.id
_entity.type
_entity.pdbx_description
1 polymer ?
#
loop_
_entity_poly.entity_id
_entity_poly.type
_entity_poly.pdbx_seq_one_letter_code
_entity_poly.pdbx_strand_id
1 'polypeptide(L)'
;MDSKIITADGTETFFNEEYNEAYHSTKAGAYTESLHKFINPTKVKELAKEKEQINILDVGFGLAYNVAVCYTEVLKVNKNAKLNIISIEKDKNNFERIKSLNIPENLKEFYSLLEKGEFKNEKIGNNTYEVFVLDENNLNLKVILGEGREIIKYLQNENIKFDAVFWDAFSPKVNTEMWTVNIFKLVKNLMTEKAVLATYSASLAV
;
A
#
# COMPACT_ATOMS: atom_id res chain seq x y z
N MET A 1 -2.18 21.95 -9.30
CA MET A 1 -3.09 21.57 -8.19
C MET A 1 -3.72 20.27 -8.63
N ASP A 2 -3.42 19.16 -7.97
CA ASP A 2 -3.89 17.85 -8.41
C ASP A 2 -5.40 17.84 -8.65
N SER A 3 -5.82 17.41 -9.84
CA SER A 3 -7.22 17.38 -10.22
C SER A 3 -7.85 16.04 -9.87
N LYS A 4 -9.08 16.09 -9.33
CA LYS A 4 -9.85 14.90 -8.96
C LYS A 4 -10.52 14.30 -10.22
N ILE A 5 -10.49 12.98 -10.34
CA ILE A 5 -11.04 12.23 -11.47
C ILE A 5 -11.96 11.11 -10.95
N ILE A 6 -13.17 11.01 -11.52
CA ILE A 6 -14.05 9.85 -11.31
C ILE A 6 -13.64 8.74 -12.27
N THR A 7 -13.41 7.54 -11.75
CA THR A 7 -12.98 6.38 -12.53
C THR A 7 -14.14 5.49 -12.98
N ALA A 8 -13.86 4.49 -13.83
CA ALA A 8 -14.89 3.63 -14.42
C ALA A 8 -15.71 2.80 -13.42
N ASP A 9 -15.17 2.46 -12.25
CA ASP A 9 -15.91 1.75 -11.19
C ASP A 9 -16.59 2.69 -10.18
N GLY A 10 -16.61 3.99 -10.47
CA GLY A 10 -17.22 5.02 -9.63
C GLY A 10 -16.36 5.49 -8.45
N THR A 11 -15.16 4.91 -8.24
CA THR A 11 -14.21 5.43 -7.26
C THR A 11 -13.53 6.71 -7.74
N GLU A 12 -13.13 7.56 -6.81
CA GLU A 12 -12.38 8.79 -7.09
C GLU A 12 -10.87 8.55 -7.00
N THR A 13 -10.12 9.18 -7.89
CA THR A 13 -8.65 9.23 -7.87
C THR A 13 -8.18 10.67 -8.09
N PHE A 14 -6.87 10.90 -7.99
CA PHE A 14 -6.23 12.17 -8.30
C PHE A 14 -5.26 12.02 -9.47
N PHE A 15 -5.04 13.09 -10.21
CA PHE A 15 -3.91 13.22 -11.13
C PHE A 15 -2.74 13.87 -10.40
N ASN A 16 -1.60 13.18 -10.34
CA ASN A 16 -0.37 13.73 -9.77
C ASN A 16 0.40 14.50 -10.85
N GLU A 17 0.55 15.81 -10.67
CA GLU A 17 1.26 16.66 -11.65
C GLU A 17 2.78 16.41 -11.70
N GLU A 18 3.42 16.01 -10.60
CA GLU A 18 4.86 15.73 -10.53
C GLU A 18 5.23 14.52 -11.39
N TYR A 19 4.43 13.45 -11.31
CA TYR A 19 4.64 12.22 -12.08
C TYR A 19 3.87 12.20 -13.41
N ASN A 20 3.00 13.19 -13.66
CA ASN A 20 2.14 13.27 -14.83
C ASN A 20 1.31 11.99 -15.07
N GLU A 21 0.85 11.38 -13.98
CA GLU A 21 0.09 10.13 -13.95
C GLU A 21 -1.06 10.21 -12.92
N ALA A 22 -2.14 9.48 -13.17
CA ALA A 22 -3.18 9.30 -12.16
C ALA A 22 -2.72 8.27 -11.11
N TYR A 23 -3.11 8.45 -9.85
CA TYR A 23 -2.79 7.49 -8.78
C TYR A 23 -3.37 6.08 -9.04
N HIS A 24 -4.44 5.99 -9.83
CA HIS A 24 -5.07 4.73 -10.21
C HIS A 24 -5.56 4.80 -11.65
N SER A 25 -5.71 3.65 -12.29
CA SER A 25 -6.30 3.46 -13.60
C SER A 25 -7.70 4.06 -13.66
N THR A 26 -7.86 5.11 -14.48
CA THR A 26 -9.16 5.74 -14.73
C THR A 26 -10.11 4.84 -15.52
N LYS A 27 -9.58 3.84 -16.23
CA LYS A 27 -10.34 2.89 -17.08
C LYS A 27 -10.86 1.68 -16.34
N ALA A 28 -10.15 1.22 -15.31
CA ALA A 28 -10.58 0.11 -14.45
C ALA A 28 -11.27 0.63 -13.19
N GLY A 29 -10.72 1.68 -12.60
CA GLY A 29 -11.09 2.23 -11.31
C GLY A 29 -10.27 1.70 -10.15
N ALA A 30 -10.15 2.51 -9.10
CA ALA A 30 -9.18 2.31 -8.02
C ALA A 30 -9.48 1.05 -7.20
N TYR A 31 -10.76 0.79 -6.92
CA TYR A 31 -11.17 -0.44 -6.23
C TYR A 31 -10.88 -1.68 -7.08
N THR A 32 -11.29 -1.65 -8.34
CA THR A 32 -11.15 -2.77 -9.28
C THR A 32 -9.68 -3.09 -9.53
N GLU A 33 -8.85 -2.07 -9.72
CA GLU A 33 -7.41 -2.23 -9.85
C GLU A 33 -6.79 -2.85 -8.60
N SER A 34 -7.07 -2.29 -7.42
CA SER A 34 -6.59 -2.83 -6.14
C SER A 34 -6.93 -4.32 -6.01
N LEU A 35 -8.20 -4.68 -6.26
CA LEU A 35 -8.70 -6.04 -6.14
C LEU A 35 -8.01 -7.01 -7.11
N HIS A 36 -7.92 -6.64 -8.39
CA HIS A 36 -7.47 -7.56 -9.44
C HIS A 36 -5.97 -7.56 -9.69
N LYS A 37 -5.25 -6.49 -9.33
CA LYS A 37 -3.80 -6.38 -9.51
C LYS A 37 -3.02 -6.71 -8.25
N PHE A 38 -3.60 -6.52 -7.06
CA PHE A 38 -2.89 -6.74 -5.80
C PHE A 38 -3.55 -7.81 -4.95
N ILE A 39 -4.82 -7.66 -4.57
CA ILE A 39 -5.45 -8.54 -3.57
C ILE A 39 -5.57 -9.98 -4.07
N ASN A 40 -6.15 -10.18 -5.26
CA ASN A 40 -6.33 -11.53 -5.80
C ASN A 40 -4.98 -12.20 -6.16
N PRO A 41 -4.02 -11.54 -6.84
CA PRO A 41 -2.75 -12.17 -7.20
C PRO A 41 -1.86 -12.53 -6.01
N THR A 42 -1.86 -11.71 -4.95
CA THR A 42 -1.06 -11.99 -3.73
C THR A 42 -1.67 -13.05 -2.83
N LYS A 43 -2.92 -13.46 -3.08
CA LYS A 43 -3.62 -14.51 -2.32
C LYS A 43 -3.78 -14.20 -0.83
N VAL A 44 -3.88 -12.92 -0.46
CA VAL A 44 -4.03 -12.50 0.94
C VAL A 44 -5.32 -13.04 1.57
N LYS A 45 -6.38 -13.26 0.79
CA LYS A 45 -7.63 -13.90 1.25
C LYS A 45 -7.43 -15.36 1.62
N GLU A 46 -6.62 -16.09 0.86
CA GLU A 46 -6.27 -17.48 1.15
C GLU A 46 -5.34 -17.54 2.37
N LEU A 47 -4.34 -16.66 2.44
CA LEU A 47 -3.47 -16.52 3.61
C LEU A 47 -4.28 -16.28 4.89
N ALA A 48 -5.34 -15.47 4.82
CA ALA A 48 -6.24 -15.22 5.96
C ALA A 48 -7.02 -16.44 6.45
N LYS A 49 -7.15 -17.49 5.64
CA LYS A 49 -7.75 -18.76 6.07
C LYS A 49 -6.74 -19.68 6.76
N GLU A 50 -5.46 -19.52 6.44
CA GLU A 50 -4.37 -20.38 6.90
C GLU A 50 -3.58 -19.78 8.08
N LYS A 51 -3.62 -18.46 8.23
CA LYS A 51 -2.86 -17.70 9.23
C LYS A 51 -3.76 -16.76 10.01
N GLU A 52 -3.46 -16.63 11.31
CA GLU A 52 -4.11 -15.63 12.18
C GLU A 52 -3.59 -14.22 11.93
N GLN A 53 -2.33 -14.09 11.48
CA GLN A 53 -1.67 -12.82 11.24
C GLN A 53 -0.99 -12.83 9.88
N ILE A 54 -1.15 -11.74 9.13
CA ILE A 54 -0.56 -11.54 7.81
C ILE A 54 0.25 -10.25 7.84
N ASN A 55 1.51 -10.35 7.47
CA ASN A 55 2.38 -9.19 7.33
C ASN A 55 2.42 -8.76 5.86
N ILE A 56 2.14 -7.49 5.56
CA ILE A 56 2.08 -6.96 4.19
C ILE A 56 3.00 -5.76 4.07
N LEU A 57 3.79 -5.71 3.00
CA LEU A 57 4.51 -4.52 2.58
C LEU A 57 3.75 -3.85 1.45
N ASP A 58 3.36 -2.59 1.65
CA ASP A 58 2.74 -1.74 0.64
C ASP A 58 3.74 -0.64 0.22
N VAL A 59 3.99 -0.49 -1.06
CA VAL A 59 4.97 0.48 -1.58
C VAL A 59 4.24 1.46 -2.48
N GLY A 60 4.05 2.66 -1.97
CA GLY A 60 3.17 3.67 -2.57
C GLY A 60 1.80 3.68 -1.89
N PHE A 61 1.72 4.19 -0.66
CA PHE A 61 0.44 4.27 0.07
C PHE A 61 -0.64 4.98 -0.76
N GLY A 62 -0.26 6.06 -1.44
CA GLY A 62 -1.12 6.82 -2.33
C GLY A 62 -2.39 7.24 -1.61
N LEU A 63 -3.53 6.86 -2.19
CA LEU A 63 -4.86 7.15 -1.64
C LEU A 63 -5.38 6.02 -0.73
N ALA A 64 -4.53 5.08 -0.32
CA ALA A 64 -4.81 3.95 0.56
C ALA A 64 -5.75 2.86 -0.01
N TYR A 65 -6.06 2.86 -1.31
CA TYR A 65 -7.01 1.87 -1.87
C TYR A 65 -6.51 0.43 -1.75
N ASN A 66 -5.24 0.13 -2.02
CA ASN A 66 -4.71 -1.25 -1.86
C ASN A 66 -4.90 -1.75 -0.43
N VAL A 67 -4.55 -0.93 0.56
CA VAL A 67 -4.71 -1.24 1.99
C VAL A 67 -6.19 -1.37 2.36
N ALA A 68 -7.05 -0.44 1.92
CA ALA A 68 -8.48 -0.44 2.20
C ALA A 68 -9.18 -1.69 1.63
N VAL A 69 -8.91 -2.01 0.37
CA VAL A 69 -9.48 -3.19 -0.29
C VAL A 69 -8.94 -4.47 0.34
N CYS A 70 -7.65 -4.53 0.69
CA CYS A 70 -7.07 -5.65 1.42
C CYS A 70 -7.80 -5.90 2.75
N TYR A 71 -7.94 -4.86 3.57
CA TYR A 71 -8.63 -4.92 4.86
C TYR A 71 -10.05 -5.46 4.70
N THR A 72 -10.85 -4.83 3.83
CA THR A 72 -12.24 -5.22 3.59
C THR A 72 -12.35 -6.66 3.08
N GLU A 73 -11.53 -7.05 2.10
CA GLU A 73 -11.62 -8.37 1.46
C GLU A 73 -11.13 -9.50 2.38
N VAL A 74 -10.11 -9.26 3.21
CA VAL A 74 -9.62 -10.23 4.19
C VAL A 74 -10.67 -10.48 5.27
N LEU A 75 -11.25 -9.42 5.84
CA LEU A 75 -12.23 -9.58 6.93
C LEU A 75 -13.56 -10.19 6.46
N LYS A 76 -13.92 -10.06 5.18
CA LYS A 76 -15.04 -10.83 4.59
C LYS A 76 -14.83 -12.34 4.69
N VAL A 77 -13.58 -12.79 4.63
CA VAL A 77 -13.22 -14.21 4.63
C VAL A 77 -12.87 -14.72 6.03
N ASN A 78 -12.15 -13.92 6.81
CA ASN A 78 -11.83 -14.22 8.20
C ASN A 78 -11.87 -12.93 9.04
N LYS A 79 -12.95 -12.76 9.80
CA LYS A 79 -13.17 -11.60 10.68
C LYS A 79 -12.16 -11.47 11.82
N ASN A 80 -11.39 -12.50 12.12
CA ASN A 80 -10.38 -12.51 13.19
C ASN A 80 -8.95 -12.38 12.65
N ALA A 81 -8.76 -12.33 11.32
CA ALA A 81 -7.44 -12.20 10.74
C ALA A 81 -6.84 -10.83 11.07
N LYS A 82 -5.63 -10.82 11.64
CA LYS A 82 -4.86 -9.62 11.95
C LYS A 82 -3.99 -9.24 10.76
N LEU A 83 -4.09 -7.98 10.34
CA LEU A 83 -3.29 -7.41 9.27
C LEU A 83 -2.24 -6.48 9.88
N ASN A 84 -0.97 -6.81 9.67
CA ASN A 84 0.14 -5.91 9.96
C ASN A 84 0.67 -5.38 8.63
N ILE A 85 0.44 -4.10 8.37
CA ILE A 85 0.74 -3.47 7.10
C ILE A 85 1.79 -2.39 7.35
N ILE A 86 2.96 -2.55 6.73
CA ILE A 86 3.93 -1.47 6.60
C ILE A 86 3.77 -0.91 5.20
N SER A 87 3.36 0.35 5.13
CA SER A 87 3.28 1.11 3.90
C SER A 87 4.39 2.15 3.82
N ILE A 88 4.83 2.47 2.61
CA ILE A 88 5.83 3.50 2.33
C ILE A 88 5.19 4.60 1.48
N GLU A 89 5.38 5.86 1.85
CA GLU A 89 4.86 7.02 1.13
C GLU A 89 5.85 8.18 1.16
N LYS A 90 6.02 8.87 0.04
CA LYS A 90 6.88 10.06 -0.05
C LYS A 90 6.07 11.34 0.15
N ASP A 91 4.86 11.42 -0.38
CA ASP A 91 4.01 12.61 -0.33
C ASP A 91 2.98 12.55 0.81
N LYS A 92 3.31 13.22 1.92
CA LYS A 92 2.41 13.35 3.08
C LYS A 92 1.07 14.00 2.73
N ASN A 93 0.99 14.82 1.68
CA ASN A 93 -0.26 15.49 1.29
C ASN A 93 -1.34 14.49 0.85
N ASN A 94 -0.99 13.23 0.59
CA ASN A 94 -1.97 12.19 0.31
C ASN A 94 -2.99 11.99 1.44
N PHE A 95 -2.61 12.22 2.70
CA PHE A 95 -3.55 12.19 3.81
C PHE A 95 -4.62 13.29 3.72
N GLU A 96 -4.28 14.48 3.21
CA GLU A 96 -5.26 15.53 2.96
C GLU A 96 -6.13 15.22 1.72
N ARG A 97 -5.54 14.62 0.67
CA ARG A 97 -6.29 14.16 -0.50
C ARG A 97 -7.33 13.11 -0.11
N ILE A 98 -6.97 12.16 0.75
CA ILE A 98 -7.87 11.10 1.25
C ILE A 98 -9.10 11.71 1.93
N LYS A 99 -8.94 12.73 2.79
CA LYS A 99 -10.07 13.41 3.46
C LYS A 99 -11.08 14.02 2.49
N SER A 100 -10.65 14.32 1.26
CA SER A 100 -11.52 14.93 0.26
C SER A 100 -12.20 13.90 -0.66
N LEU A 101 -11.88 12.61 -0.56
CA LEU A 101 -12.45 11.57 -1.41
C LEU A 101 -13.92 11.28 -1.06
N ASN A 102 -14.72 11.03 -2.09
CA ASN A 102 -16.00 10.37 -1.92
C ASN A 102 -15.77 8.85 -1.75
N ILE A 103 -15.69 8.43 -0.48
CA ILE A 103 -15.36 7.06 -0.12
C ILE A 103 -16.52 6.10 -0.48
N PRO A 104 -16.25 5.02 -1.25
CA PRO A 104 -17.24 3.98 -1.53
C PRO A 104 -17.75 3.31 -0.26
N GLU A 105 -19.04 2.95 -0.23
CA GLU A 105 -19.70 2.36 0.95
C GLU A 105 -18.95 1.17 1.53
N ASN A 106 -18.46 0.27 0.67
CA ASN A 106 -17.74 -0.94 1.05
C ASN A 106 -16.33 -0.69 1.63
N LEU A 107 -15.81 0.54 1.55
CA LEU A 107 -14.51 0.93 2.11
C LEU A 107 -14.64 1.88 3.30
N LYS A 108 -15.84 2.38 3.60
CA LYS A 108 -16.06 3.38 4.67
C LYS A 108 -15.50 2.94 6.02
N GLU A 109 -15.66 1.67 6.38
CA GLU A 109 -15.13 1.13 7.64
C GLU A 109 -13.63 1.37 7.78
N PHE A 110 -12.85 1.04 6.74
CA PHE A 110 -11.40 1.26 6.75
C PHE A 110 -11.05 2.74 6.85
N TYR A 111 -11.67 3.60 6.05
CA TYR A 111 -11.35 5.03 6.06
C TYR A 111 -11.77 5.70 7.37
N SER A 112 -12.84 5.26 8.02
CA SER A 112 -13.21 5.71 9.37
C SER A 112 -12.20 5.25 10.44
N LEU A 113 -11.57 4.09 10.28
CA LEU A 113 -10.44 3.69 11.15
C LEU A 113 -9.21 4.56 10.89
N LEU A 114 -8.95 4.89 9.63
CA LEU A 114 -7.81 5.74 9.23
C LEU A 114 -7.84 7.12 9.92
N GLU A 115 -9.03 7.67 10.19
CA GLU A 115 -9.17 8.93 10.93
C GLU A 115 -8.69 8.87 12.39
N LYS A 116 -8.58 7.67 12.97
CA LYS A 116 -8.12 7.47 14.35
C LYS A 116 -6.60 7.36 14.50
N GLY A 117 -5.88 7.19 13.40
CA GLY A 117 -4.44 7.09 13.44
C GLY A 117 -3.77 8.44 13.69
N GLU A 118 -2.50 8.40 14.03
CA GLU A 118 -1.73 9.59 14.41
C GLU A 118 -0.31 9.55 13.85
N PHE A 119 0.29 10.72 13.65
CA PHE A 119 1.70 10.83 13.26
C PHE A 119 2.61 10.81 14.48
N LYS A 120 3.66 9.99 14.41
CA LYS A 120 4.73 9.89 15.42
C LYS A 120 6.08 9.89 14.74
N ASN A 121 7.12 10.18 15.52
CA ASN A 121 8.49 9.95 15.07
C ASN A 121 8.94 8.57 15.55
N GLU A 122 9.33 7.71 14.62
CA GLU A 122 9.90 6.38 14.93
C GLU A 122 11.30 6.26 14.36
N LYS A 123 12.16 5.51 15.06
CA LYS A 123 13.49 5.18 14.57
C LYS A 123 13.42 3.89 13.77
N ILE A 124 13.87 3.93 12.51
CA ILE A 124 13.95 2.77 11.63
C ILE A 124 15.40 2.67 11.15
N GLY A 125 16.09 1.61 11.54
CA GLY A 125 17.55 1.53 11.43
C GLY A 125 18.23 2.70 12.17
N ASN A 126 18.98 3.53 11.42
CA ASN A 126 19.74 4.65 11.98
C ASN A 126 19.07 6.02 11.81
N ASN A 127 17.91 6.07 11.14
CA ASN A 127 17.21 7.30 10.84
C ASN A 127 15.91 7.41 11.63
N THR A 128 15.47 8.64 11.85
CA THR A 128 14.15 8.95 12.39
C THR A 128 13.23 9.31 11.24
N TYR A 129 12.09 8.66 11.16
CA TYR A 129 11.05 8.92 10.17
C TYR A 129 9.79 9.42 10.87
N GLU A 130 9.06 10.30 10.20
CA GLU A 130 7.67 10.54 10.55
C GLU A 130 6.86 9.33 10.06
N VAL A 131 6.06 8.75 10.95
CA VAL A 131 5.28 7.53 10.70
C VAL A 131 3.85 7.79 11.14
N PHE A 132 2.90 7.59 10.23
CA PHE A 132 1.51 7.46 10.61
C PHE A 132 1.28 6.07 11.19
N VAL A 133 0.70 5.99 12.38
CA VAL A 133 0.39 4.73 13.05
C VAL A 133 -1.10 4.62 13.32
N LEU A 134 -1.64 3.42 13.09
CA LEU A 134 -3.00 3.04 13.43
C LEU A 134 -2.96 1.61 13.98
N ASP A 135 -3.51 1.42 15.18
CA ASP A 135 -3.62 0.12 15.83
C ASP A 135 -5.03 -0.03 16.39
N GLU A 136 -5.94 -0.51 15.54
CA GLU A 136 -7.37 -0.59 15.86
C GLU A 136 -7.94 -1.90 15.32
N ASN A 137 -8.77 -2.56 16.14
CA ASN A 137 -9.40 -3.84 15.81
C ASN A 137 -8.38 -4.92 15.41
N ASN A 138 -8.41 -5.33 14.14
CA ASN A 138 -7.52 -6.33 13.54
C ASN A 138 -6.52 -5.70 12.55
N LEU A 139 -6.28 -4.39 12.64
CA LEU A 139 -5.40 -3.66 11.74
C LEU A 139 -4.31 -2.94 12.54
N ASN A 140 -3.07 -3.35 12.29
CA ASN A 140 -1.87 -2.59 12.62
C ASN A 140 -1.31 -2.01 11.31
N LEU A 141 -1.45 -0.70 11.11
CA LEU A 141 -0.95 0.01 9.94
C LEU A 141 0.13 1.00 10.37
N LYS A 142 1.29 0.92 9.71
CA LYS A 142 2.33 1.93 9.76
C LYS A 142 2.57 2.48 8.36
N VAL A 143 2.43 3.79 8.16
CA VAL A 143 2.83 4.46 6.90
C VAL A 143 4.08 5.27 7.19
N ILE A 144 5.22 4.79 6.71
CA ILE A 144 6.52 5.42 6.90
C ILE A 144 6.69 6.49 5.81
N LEU A 145 6.82 7.74 6.24
CA LEU A 145 7.01 8.86 5.32
C LEU A 145 8.48 9.04 4.96
N GLY A 146 8.81 8.94 3.68
CA GLY A 146 10.15 9.19 3.18
C GLY A 146 10.45 8.55 1.83
N GLU A 147 11.74 8.54 1.47
CA GLU A 147 12.22 7.95 0.22
C GLU A 147 12.23 6.41 0.31
N GLY A 148 11.57 5.76 -0.65
CA GLY A 148 11.28 4.33 -0.54
C GLY A 148 12.50 3.41 -0.61
N ARG A 149 13.54 3.75 -1.38
CA ARG A 149 14.76 2.92 -1.46
C ARG A 149 15.54 2.97 -0.15
N GLU A 150 15.58 4.13 0.50
CA GLU A 150 16.19 4.27 1.82
C GLU A 150 15.42 3.45 2.86
N ILE A 151 14.10 3.61 2.92
CA ILE A 151 13.27 2.87 3.87
C ILE A 151 13.41 1.36 3.67
N ILE A 152 13.33 0.86 2.43
CA ILE A 152 13.50 -0.58 2.12
C ILE A 152 14.88 -1.09 2.55
N LYS A 153 15.94 -0.28 2.42
CA LYS A 153 17.27 -0.62 2.92
C LYS A 153 17.30 -0.77 4.44
N TYR A 154 16.67 0.15 5.18
CA TYR A 154 16.67 0.06 6.64
C TYR A 154 15.76 -1.04 7.17
N LEU A 155 14.65 -1.33 6.49
CA LEU A 155 13.80 -2.48 6.80
C LEU A 155 14.56 -3.82 6.73
N GLN A 156 15.68 -3.91 6.00
CA GLN A 156 16.53 -5.12 6.01
C GLN A 156 17.09 -5.46 7.40
N ASN A 157 17.24 -4.44 8.25
CA ASN A 157 17.78 -4.60 9.61
C ASN A 157 16.69 -4.90 10.64
N GLU A 158 15.42 -4.78 10.24
CA GLU A 158 14.29 -5.12 11.07
C GLU A 158 14.04 -6.64 10.98
N ASN A 159 13.70 -7.27 12.11
CA ASN A 159 13.40 -8.70 12.16
C ASN A 159 11.96 -8.98 11.70
N ILE A 160 11.63 -8.56 10.47
CA ILE A 160 10.32 -8.73 9.86
C ILE A 160 10.41 -9.47 8.52
N LYS A 161 9.38 -10.28 8.24
CA LYS A 161 9.14 -10.87 6.93
C LYS A 161 7.69 -10.64 6.51
N PHE A 162 7.49 -10.38 5.23
CA PHE A 162 6.19 -10.12 4.62
C PHE A 162 5.66 -11.35 3.89
N ASP A 163 4.37 -11.61 4.05
CA ASP A 163 3.60 -12.66 3.39
C ASP A 163 3.09 -12.22 2.01
N ALA A 164 2.91 -10.92 1.81
CA ALA A 164 2.55 -10.31 0.54
C ALA A 164 3.25 -8.96 0.36
N VAL A 165 3.53 -8.60 -0.89
CA VAL A 165 4.05 -7.28 -1.25
C VAL A 165 3.17 -6.66 -2.32
N PHE A 166 2.67 -5.47 -2.06
CA PHE A 166 2.00 -4.61 -3.04
C PHE A 166 3.02 -3.61 -3.56
N TRP A 167 3.47 -3.80 -4.80
CA TRP A 167 4.45 -2.94 -5.45
C TRP A 167 3.74 -1.95 -6.36
N ASP A 168 3.33 -0.82 -5.79
CA ASP A 168 2.50 0.20 -6.43
C ASP A 168 3.20 1.56 -6.51
N ALA A 169 4.50 1.54 -6.81
CA ALA A 169 5.20 2.76 -7.16
C ALA A 169 4.65 3.35 -8.48
N PHE A 170 4.78 4.67 -8.67
CA PHE A 170 4.58 5.30 -9.98
C PHE A 170 5.39 4.60 -11.07
N SER A 171 4.95 4.74 -12.33
CA SER A 171 5.39 3.85 -13.40
C SER A 171 6.92 3.88 -13.62
N PRO A 172 7.52 2.82 -14.20
CA PRO A 172 8.96 2.76 -14.45
C PRO A 172 9.50 3.93 -15.28
N LYS A 173 8.64 4.60 -16.04
CA LYS A 173 9.02 5.75 -16.87
C LYS A 173 9.30 7.00 -16.04
N VAL A 174 8.61 7.15 -14.90
CA VAL A 174 8.61 8.38 -14.09
C VAL A 174 9.22 8.19 -12.71
N ASN A 175 9.37 6.93 -12.26
CA ASN A 175 9.99 6.58 -10.97
C ASN A 175 10.93 5.38 -11.13
N THR A 176 11.83 5.44 -12.12
CA THR A 176 12.69 4.33 -12.57
C THR A 176 13.51 3.70 -11.44
N GLU A 177 13.90 4.49 -10.44
CA GLU A 177 14.67 4.06 -9.29
C GLU A 177 13.97 2.99 -8.44
N MET A 178 12.63 2.96 -8.44
CA MET A 178 11.80 1.94 -7.78
C MET A 178 11.58 0.70 -8.66
N TRP A 179 12.27 0.56 -9.79
CA TRP A 179 12.09 -0.58 -10.69
C TRP A 179 13.42 -1.23 -11.07
N THR A 180 14.40 -1.14 -10.18
CA THR A 180 15.74 -1.73 -10.40
C THR A 180 15.84 -3.15 -9.84
N VAL A 181 16.62 -4.01 -10.49
CA VAL A 181 16.94 -5.36 -9.98
C VAL A 181 17.47 -5.31 -8.54
N ASN A 182 18.24 -4.27 -8.19
CA ASN A 182 18.80 -4.11 -6.85
C ASN A 182 17.72 -3.89 -5.80
N ILE A 183 16.70 -3.06 -6.07
CA ILE A 183 15.61 -2.86 -5.10
C ILE A 183 14.78 -4.14 -4.96
N PHE A 184 14.50 -4.85 -6.05
CA PHE A 184 13.76 -6.13 -5.96
C PHE A 184 14.53 -7.22 -5.20
N LYS A 185 15.87 -7.26 -5.26
CA LYS A 185 16.67 -8.16 -4.41
C LYS A 185 16.48 -7.85 -2.92
N LEU A 186 16.49 -6.56 -2.55
CA LEU A 186 16.25 -6.16 -1.16
C LEU A 186 14.83 -6.53 -0.73
N VAL A 187 13.83 -6.29 -1.57
CA VAL A 187 12.45 -6.66 -1.28
C VAL A 187 12.29 -8.17 -1.14
N LYS A 188 12.93 -8.96 -2.02
CA LYS A 188 12.90 -10.43 -1.93
C LYS A 188 13.49 -10.93 -0.61
N ASN A 189 14.50 -10.26 -0.06
CA ASN A 189 15.02 -10.59 1.26
C ASN A 189 14.01 -10.32 2.38
N LEU A 190 13.10 -9.36 2.23
CA LEU A 190 12.04 -9.06 3.21
C LEU A 190 10.83 -10.00 3.08
N MET A 191 10.78 -10.84 2.06
CA MET A 191 9.66 -11.72 1.79
C MET A 191 9.84 -13.08 2.47
N THR A 192 8.74 -13.68 2.94
CA THR A 192 8.73 -15.11 3.26
C THR A 192 8.91 -15.95 1.99
N GLU A 193 9.24 -17.23 2.13
CA GLU A 193 9.49 -18.11 0.98
C GLU A 193 8.28 -18.21 0.03
N LYS A 194 7.07 -18.25 0.59
CA LYS A 194 5.81 -18.38 -0.15
C LYS A 194 5.18 -17.03 -0.53
N ALA A 195 5.79 -15.92 -0.15
CA ALA A 195 5.21 -14.61 -0.40
C ALA A 195 5.17 -14.29 -1.89
N VAL A 196 4.12 -13.59 -2.28
CA VAL A 196 3.92 -13.09 -3.64
C VAL A 196 4.05 -11.58 -3.64
N LEU A 197 4.84 -11.06 -4.58
CA LEU A 197 4.87 -9.65 -4.92
C LEU A 197 3.97 -9.45 -6.14
N ALA A 198 3.07 -8.47 -6.08
CA ALA A 198 2.22 -8.10 -7.19
C ALA A 198 2.36 -6.62 -7.54
N THR A 199 2.17 -6.29 -8.82
CA THR A 199 2.21 -4.93 -9.35
C THR A 199 1.23 -4.77 -10.51
N TYR A 200 0.77 -3.55 -10.77
CA TYR A 200 -0.03 -3.23 -11.96
C TYR A 200 0.80 -3.19 -13.24
N SER A 201 2.10 -2.89 -13.12
CA SER A 201 3.00 -2.66 -14.26
C SER A 201 3.34 -3.96 -14.97
N ALA A 202 3.25 -3.95 -16.30
CA ALA A 202 3.66 -5.04 -17.19
C ALA A 202 4.84 -4.63 -18.10
N SER A 203 5.63 -3.64 -17.67
CA SER A 203 6.78 -3.15 -18.43
C SER A 203 7.86 -4.23 -18.58
N LEU A 204 8.38 -4.42 -19.79
CA LEU A 204 9.47 -5.36 -20.09
C LEU A 204 10.81 -4.99 -19.45
N ALA A 205 10.98 -3.73 -19.03
CA ALA A 205 12.22 -3.21 -18.47
C ALA A 205 12.40 -3.52 -16.98
N VAL A 206 11.43 -4.20 -16.35
CA VAL A 206 11.36 -4.54 -14.92
C VAL A 206 11.87 -5.95 -14.67
#